data_AF-A0A2G2HIX8-F1
#
_entry.id   AF-A0A2G2HIX8-F1
#
_cell.length_a   1.000
_cell.length_b   1.000
_cell.length_c   1.000
_cell.angle_alpha   90.00
_cell.angle_beta   90.00
_cell.angle_gamma   90.00
#
_symmetry.space_group_name_H-M   'P 1'
#
loop_
_entity.id
_entity.type
_entity.pdbx_description
1 polymer ?
#
loop_
_entity_poly.entity_id
_entity_poly.type
_entity_poly.pdbx_seq_one_letter_code
_entity_poly.pdbx_strand_id
1 'polypeptide(L)'
;MKSDSQILTKIFTPLVIITIVSAILLSLYITNQTKKNIISNSTVYALNTIKQYKMLRQYYTKYVIEKIPPSMYIDYIHKNLNNTLPLPATMLKDLSVLLGQDKNGTHINLYSNYPFPNSKNRKLDDFSKRALIKFKDNKQKDIIEITTRNNKKVLRVATPDYMTQNTCVNCHNSREDSPKKDWKLGDVRGVLEVIIPINKELELAQSLNIQIIILILFLVNMILLILYFYFKKNILKPYKHLYDERKKFY
;
A
#
# COMPACT_ATOMS: atom_id res chain seq x y z
N MET A 1 57.62 -19.53 -11.96
CA MET A 1 56.67 -18.39 -12.10
C MET A 1 55.26 -18.96 -12.09
N LYS A 2 54.34 -18.35 -11.33
CA LYS A 2 52.91 -18.65 -11.50
C LYS A 2 52.52 -18.37 -12.96
N SER A 3 51.68 -19.21 -13.57
CA SER A 3 51.25 -18.96 -14.95
C SER A 3 50.46 -17.65 -15.02
N ASP A 4 50.50 -16.93 -16.15
CA ASP A 4 49.84 -15.63 -16.31
C ASP A 4 48.34 -15.71 -15.97
N SER A 5 47.74 -16.87 -16.20
CA SER A 5 46.37 -17.20 -15.81
C SER A 5 46.15 -17.23 -14.29
N GLN A 6 47.12 -17.70 -13.50
CA GLN A 6 47.05 -17.70 -12.03
C GLN A 6 47.13 -16.29 -11.42
N ILE A 7 47.83 -15.35 -12.08
CA ILE A 7 47.89 -13.96 -11.62
C ILE A 7 46.55 -13.27 -11.89
N LEU A 8 46.02 -13.41 -13.11
CA LEU A 8 44.75 -12.79 -13.48
C LEU A 8 43.58 -13.33 -12.66
N THR A 9 43.49 -14.65 -12.46
CA THR A 9 42.41 -15.24 -11.63
C THR A 9 42.44 -14.72 -10.20
N LYS A 10 43.63 -14.59 -9.58
CA LYS A 10 43.76 -14.02 -8.24
C LYS A 10 43.30 -12.57 -8.12
N ILE A 11 43.33 -11.79 -9.20
CA ILE A 11 42.89 -10.39 -9.24
C ILE A 11 41.39 -10.29 -9.56
N PHE A 12 40.94 -10.97 -10.62
CA PHE A 12 39.58 -10.80 -11.14
C PHE A 12 38.53 -11.63 -10.40
N THR A 13 38.87 -12.80 -9.84
CA THR A 13 37.92 -13.61 -9.06
C THR A 13 37.37 -12.89 -7.82
N PRO A 14 38.18 -12.28 -6.92
CA PRO A 14 37.62 -11.55 -5.79
C PRO A 14 36.78 -10.36 -6.23
N LEU A 15 37.12 -9.73 -7.37
CA LEU A 15 36.34 -8.60 -7.91
C LEU A 15 34.95 -9.05 -8.38
N VAL A 16 34.85 -10.19 -9.08
CA VAL A 16 33.56 -10.81 -9.45
C VAL A 16 32.74 -11.19 -8.21
N ILE A 17 33.39 -11.75 -7.18
CA ILE A 17 32.70 -12.09 -5.93
C ILE A 17 32.15 -10.83 -5.26
N ILE A 18 32.96 -9.77 -5.15
CA ILE A 18 32.54 -8.49 -4.55
C ILE A 18 31.37 -7.88 -5.32
N THR A 19 31.37 -7.92 -6.65
CA THR A 19 30.26 -7.37 -7.45
C THR A 19 28.96 -8.17 -7.29
N ILE A 20 29.04 -9.50 -7.17
CA ILE A 20 27.86 -10.34 -6.88
C ILE A 20 27.31 -10.04 -5.49
N VAL A 21 28.19 -10.01 -4.47
CA VAL A 21 27.78 -9.73 -3.08
C VAL A 21 27.17 -8.33 -2.97
N SER A 22 27.79 -7.31 -3.57
CA SER A 22 27.26 -5.95 -3.54
C SER A 22 25.92 -5.83 -4.26
N ALA A 23 25.74 -6.52 -5.39
CA ALA A 23 24.45 -6.56 -6.10
C ALA A 23 23.33 -7.21 -5.27
N ILE A 24 23.63 -8.30 -4.54
CA ILE A 24 22.65 -8.94 -3.64
C ILE A 24 22.26 -7.99 -2.51
N LEU A 25 23.24 -7.37 -1.84
CA LEU A 25 22.98 -6.41 -0.77
C LEU A 25 22.16 -5.22 -1.26
N LEU A 26 22.49 -4.67 -2.44
CA LEU A 26 21.76 -3.58 -3.06
C LEU A 26 20.32 -4.00 -3.39
N SER A 27 20.13 -5.20 -3.94
CA SER A 27 18.79 -5.73 -4.26
C SER A 27 17.92 -5.86 -3.01
N LEU A 28 18.47 -6.36 -1.90
CA LEU A 28 17.77 -6.46 -0.62
C LEU A 28 17.40 -5.08 -0.05
N TYR A 29 18.34 -4.13 -0.12
CA TYR A 29 18.13 -2.76 0.33
C TYR A 29 17.02 -2.08 -0.48
N ILE A 30 17.09 -2.12 -1.82
CA ILE A 30 16.08 -1.53 -2.71
C ILE A 30 14.72 -2.16 -2.47
N THR A 31 14.63 -3.49 -2.39
CA THR A 31 13.37 -4.20 -2.10
C THR A 31 12.71 -3.70 -0.81
N ASN A 32 13.50 -3.59 0.26
CA ASN A 32 13.00 -3.13 1.56
C ASN A 32 12.53 -1.67 1.53
N GLN A 33 13.30 -0.79 0.87
CA GLN A 33 12.94 0.62 0.77
C GLN A 33 11.71 0.84 -0.11
N THR A 34 11.62 0.16 -1.25
CA THR A 34 10.45 0.26 -2.13
C THR A 34 9.19 -0.27 -1.44
N LYS A 35 9.29 -1.37 -0.67
CA LYS A 35 8.17 -1.85 0.15
C LYS A 35 7.71 -0.80 1.16
N LYS A 36 8.63 -0.14 1.87
CA LYS A 36 8.30 0.95 2.81
C LYS A 36 7.65 2.14 2.10
N ASN A 37 8.17 2.54 0.95
CA ASN A 37 7.63 3.64 0.16
C ASN A 37 6.22 3.34 -0.35
N ILE A 38 5.95 2.13 -0.86
CA ILE A 38 4.61 1.70 -1.27
C ILE A 38 3.66 1.79 -0.07
N ILE A 39 4.03 1.21 1.08
CA ILE A 39 3.18 1.28 2.29
C ILE A 39 2.89 2.72 2.70
N SER A 40 3.91 3.59 2.71
CA SER A 40 3.77 4.99 3.08
C SER A 40 2.84 5.74 2.12
N ASN A 41 3.08 5.61 0.81
CA ASN A 41 2.29 6.29 -0.22
C ASN A 41 0.84 5.79 -0.23
N SER A 42 0.63 4.48 -0.15
CA SER A 42 -0.71 3.89 -0.06
C SER A 42 -1.40 4.30 1.25
N THR A 43 -0.68 4.48 2.36
CA THR A 43 -1.25 5.00 3.61
C THR A 43 -1.72 6.44 3.46
N VAL A 44 -0.89 7.31 2.86
CA VAL A 44 -1.26 8.71 2.60
C VAL A 44 -2.47 8.79 1.66
N TYR A 45 -2.47 7.99 0.58
CA TYR A 45 -3.60 7.88 -0.33
C TYR A 45 -4.87 7.44 0.43
N ALA A 46 -4.80 6.37 1.23
CA ALA A 46 -5.93 5.89 2.01
C ALA A 46 -6.51 6.96 2.95
N LEU A 47 -5.65 7.65 3.72
CA LEU A 47 -6.07 8.71 4.64
C LEU A 47 -6.71 9.89 3.90
N ASN A 48 -6.18 10.25 2.73
CA ASN A 48 -6.78 11.28 1.88
C ASN A 48 -8.14 10.84 1.33
N THR A 49 -8.28 9.58 0.90
CA THR A 49 -9.57 9.02 0.47
C THR A 49 -10.59 9.05 1.62
N ILE A 50 -10.20 8.65 2.84
CA ILE A 50 -11.05 8.74 4.04
C ILE A 50 -11.49 10.18 4.28
N LYS A 51 -10.55 11.13 4.22
CA LYS A 51 -10.84 12.55 4.39
C LYS A 51 -11.83 13.04 3.33
N GLN A 52 -11.62 12.69 2.05
CA GLN A 52 -12.53 13.04 0.96
C GLN A 52 -13.93 12.48 1.17
N TYR A 53 -14.06 11.22 1.59
CA TYR A 53 -15.37 10.60 1.87
C TYR A 53 -16.07 11.25 3.07
N LYS A 54 -15.33 11.59 4.12
CA LYS A 54 -15.87 12.34 5.27
C LYS A 54 -16.36 13.73 4.85
N MET A 55 -15.57 14.47 4.07
CA MET A 55 -15.97 15.79 3.53
C MET A 55 -17.19 15.68 2.62
N LEU A 56 -17.22 14.69 1.73
CA LEU A 56 -18.35 14.46 0.82
C LEU A 56 -19.63 14.18 1.61
N ARG A 57 -19.56 13.30 2.62
CA ARG A 57 -20.71 13.02 3.49
C ARG A 57 -21.18 14.27 4.23
N GLN A 58 -20.26 15.08 4.75
CA GLN A 58 -20.59 16.33 5.43
C GLN A 58 -21.25 17.33 4.49
N TYR A 59 -20.72 17.48 3.26
CA TYR A 59 -21.28 18.35 2.24
C TYR A 59 -22.68 17.88 1.83
N TYR A 60 -22.84 16.59 1.53
CA TYR A 60 -24.12 16.00 1.16
C TYR A 60 -25.17 16.18 2.26
N THR A 61 -24.79 15.94 3.52
CA THR A 61 -25.70 16.13 4.66
C THR A 61 -26.15 17.58 4.77
N LYS A 62 -25.20 18.53 4.73
CA LYS A 62 -25.48 19.96 4.95
C LYS A 62 -26.20 20.64 3.78
N TYR A 63 -25.82 20.31 2.56
CA TYR A 63 -26.27 21.06 1.37
C TYR A 63 -27.33 20.34 0.54
N VAL A 64 -27.51 19.04 0.75
CA VAL A 64 -28.56 18.26 0.08
C VAL A 64 -29.62 17.85 1.09
N ILE A 65 -29.25 17.04 2.09
CA ILE A 65 -30.21 16.44 3.02
C ILE A 65 -30.95 17.47 3.88
N GLU A 66 -30.25 18.46 4.43
CA GLU A 66 -30.90 19.51 5.26
C GLU A 66 -31.81 20.44 4.46
N LYS A 67 -31.77 20.41 3.12
CA LYS A 67 -32.52 21.31 2.24
C LYS A 67 -33.64 20.63 1.46
N ILE A 68 -33.88 19.34 1.69
CA ILE A 68 -34.93 18.64 0.95
C ILE A 68 -36.33 19.14 1.35
N PRO A 69 -37.28 19.22 0.41
CA PRO A 69 -38.66 19.60 0.72
C PRO A 69 -39.37 18.50 1.52
N PRO A 70 -40.46 18.82 2.25
CA PRO A 70 -41.24 17.81 2.99
C PRO A 70 -41.80 16.66 2.14
N SER A 71 -41.90 16.83 0.82
CA SER A 71 -42.34 15.82 -0.13
C SER A 71 -41.27 14.77 -0.48
N MET A 72 -40.05 14.91 0.04
CA MET A 72 -38.92 14.02 -0.24
C MET A 72 -38.53 13.22 1.00
N TYR A 73 -38.18 11.95 0.78
CA TYR A 73 -37.82 10.99 1.83
C TYR A 73 -36.33 10.64 1.78
N ILE A 74 -35.80 10.12 2.89
CA ILE A 74 -34.42 9.65 2.97
C ILE A 74 -34.43 8.21 3.47
N ASP A 75 -33.95 7.28 2.65
CA ASP A 75 -33.95 5.86 2.99
C ASP A 75 -32.71 5.14 2.45
N TYR A 76 -32.44 3.93 2.94
CA TYR A 76 -31.44 3.07 2.33
C TYR A 76 -31.95 2.39 1.04
N ILE A 77 -33.25 2.12 0.93
CA ILE A 77 -33.92 1.59 -0.26
C ILE A 77 -34.35 2.76 -1.17
N HIS A 78 -33.38 3.50 -1.70
CA HIS A 78 -33.66 4.72 -2.47
C HIS A 78 -33.73 4.49 -4.00
N LYS A 79 -33.01 3.50 -4.55
CA LYS A 79 -32.72 3.41 -6.00
C LYS A 79 -33.94 3.32 -6.91
N ASN A 80 -35.03 2.71 -6.43
CA ASN A 80 -36.25 2.46 -7.22
C ASN A 80 -37.46 3.19 -6.65
N LEU A 81 -37.26 4.13 -5.72
CA LEU A 81 -38.35 4.89 -5.11
C LEU A 81 -38.31 6.32 -5.60
N ASN A 82 -39.44 6.80 -6.11
CA ASN A 82 -39.60 8.20 -6.47
C ASN A 82 -39.47 9.06 -5.20
N ASN A 83 -38.97 10.28 -5.38
CA ASN A 83 -38.83 11.28 -4.31
C ASN A 83 -38.05 10.78 -3.08
N THR A 84 -37.12 9.82 -3.25
CA THR A 84 -36.34 9.26 -2.14
C THR A 84 -34.85 9.40 -2.41
N LEU A 85 -34.12 10.02 -1.48
CA LEU A 85 -32.68 10.15 -1.52
C LEU A 85 -32.00 9.10 -0.63
N PRO A 86 -30.75 8.69 -0.94
CA PRO A 86 -29.99 7.82 -0.07
C PRO A 86 -29.65 8.50 1.27
N LEU A 87 -29.71 7.73 2.36
CA LEU A 87 -29.07 8.14 3.62
C LEU A 87 -27.58 8.46 3.37
N PRO A 88 -26.96 9.42 4.11
CA PRO A 88 -25.54 9.74 3.92
C PRO A 88 -24.60 8.54 4.01
N ALA A 89 -24.88 7.59 4.91
CA ALA A 89 -24.12 6.34 5.02
C ALA A 89 -24.37 5.38 3.83
N THR A 90 -25.60 5.35 3.32
CA THR A 90 -25.97 4.56 2.13
C THR A 90 -25.26 5.11 0.89
N MET A 91 -25.27 6.43 0.68
CA MET A 91 -24.55 7.08 -0.40
C MET A 91 -23.06 6.71 -0.38
N LEU A 92 -22.38 6.79 0.77
CA LEU A 92 -20.99 6.36 0.86
C LEU A 92 -20.81 4.88 0.54
N LYS A 93 -21.73 4.02 0.99
CA LYS A 93 -21.70 2.58 0.67
C LYS A 93 -21.83 2.33 -0.83
N ASP A 94 -22.74 3.00 -1.51
CA ASP A 94 -22.91 2.88 -2.96
C ASP A 94 -21.67 3.37 -3.71
N LEU A 95 -21.11 4.53 -3.33
CA LEU A 95 -19.85 5.03 -3.88
C LEU A 95 -18.69 4.05 -3.63
N SER A 96 -18.67 3.39 -2.47
CA SER A 96 -17.67 2.37 -2.14
C SER A 96 -17.78 1.14 -3.04
N VAL A 97 -19.00 0.74 -3.43
CA VAL A 97 -19.23 -0.34 -4.39
C VAL A 97 -18.72 0.06 -5.77
N LEU A 98 -19.04 1.27 -6.22
CA LEU A 98 -18.57 1.79 -7.51
C LEU A 98 -17.04 1.90 -7.56
N LEU A 99 -16.42 2.42 -6.49
CA LEU A 99 -14.96 2.51 -6.39
C LEU A 99 -14.31 1.11 -6.38
N GLY A 100 -14.93 0.14 -5.71
CA GLY A 100 -14.44 -1.24 -5.68
C GLY A 100 -14.52 -1.97 -7.02
N GLN A 101 -15.36 -1.48 -7.95
CA GLN A 101 -15.44 -1.99 -9.33
C GLN A 101 -14.40 -1.34 -10.26
N ASP A 102 -13.76 -0.25 -9.83
CA ASP A 102 -12.69 0.39 -10.59
C ASP A 102 -11.45 -0.51 -10.68
N LYS A 103 -10.63 -0.28 -11.71
CA LYS A 103 -9.41 -1.06 -12.01
C LYS A 103 -8.39 -1.06 -10.87
N ASN A 104 -8.46 -0.06 -9.98
CA ASN A 104 -7.57 0.09 -8.85
C ASN A 104 -7.91 -0.85 -7.67
N GLY A 105 -9.12 -1.42 -7.62
CA GLY A 105 -9.54 -2.39 -6.60
C GLY A 105 -9.57 -1.84 -5.16
N THR A 106 -9.61 -0.52 -5.01
CA THR A 106 -9.74 0.14 -3.70
C THR A 106 -11.14 -0.10 -3.14
N HIS A 107 -11.23 -0.67 -1.95
CA HIS A 107 -12.50 -0.86 -1.26
C HIS A 107 -12.62 0.04 -0.05
N ILE A 108 -13.81 0.57 0.16
CA ILE A 108 -14.14 1.37 1.34
C ILE A 108 -15.20 0.63 2.14
N ASN A 109 -15.00 0.60 3.44
CA ASN A 109 -15.82 -0.14 4.38
C ASN A 109 -16.24 0.78 5.52
N LEU A 110 -17.54 0.80 5.80
CA LEU A 110 -18.11 1.44 6.98
C LEU A 110 -18.76 0.38 7.88
N TYR A 111 -18.32 0.25 9.12
CA TYR A 111 -18.84 -0.73 10.09
C TYR A 111 -18.90 -0.18 11.51
N SER A 112 -19.67 -0.83 12.38
CA SER A 112 -19.95 -0.35 13.73
C SER A 112 -20.29 -1.49 14.69
N ASN A 113 -20.06 -1.25 15.99
CA ASN A 113 -20.60 -2.08 17.08
C ASN A 113 -22.12 -1.96 17.22
N TYR A 114 -22.72 -0.92 16.63
CA TYR A 114 -24.15 -0.65 16.64
C TYR A 114 -24.67 -0.63 15.18
N PRO A 115 -24.71 -1.78 14.48
CA PRO A 115 -25.24 -1.85 13.13
C PRO A 115 -26.77 -1.71 13.13
N PHE A 116 -27.30 -0.97 12.16
CA PHE A 116 -28.74 -0.96 11.89
C PHE A 116 -29.21 -2.36 11.43
N PRO A 117 -30.53 -2.68 11.54
CA PRO A 117 -31.07 -3.99 11.18
C PRO A 117 -30.62 -4.50 9.80
N ASN A 118 -30.64 -3.62 8.79
CA ASN A 118 -30.22 -3.92 7.41
C ASN A 118 -28.72 -4.26 7.25
N SER A 119 -27.93 -4.16 8.32
CA SER A 119 -26.49 -4.43 8.35
C SER A 119 -26.07 -5.37 9.49
N LYS A 120 -27.02 -5.96 10.24
CA LYS A 120 -26.72 -6.84 11.40
C LYS A 120 -25.98 -8.12 11.03
N ASN A 121 -26.24 -8.68 9.85
CA ASN A 121 -25.65 -9.95 9.40
C ASN A 121 -24.23 -9.81 8.81
N ARG A 122 -23.65 -8.60 8.84
CA ARG A 122 -22.31 -8.37 8.29
C ARG A 122 -21.28 -9.11 9.13
N LYS A 123 -20.54 -10.03 8.51
CA LYS A 123 -19.38 -10.66 9.13
C LYS A 123 -18.19 -9.70 9.11
N LEU A 124 -17.68 -9.39 10.30
CA LEU A 124 -16.45 -8.63 10.49
C LEU A 124 -15.28 -9.58 10.68
N ASP A 125 -14.16 -9.30 10.03
CA ASP A 125 -12.91 -10.02 10.26
C ASP A 125 -12.18 -9.49 11.49
N ASP A 126 -11.07 -10.14 11.84
CA ASP A 126 -10.35 -9.84 13.07
C ASP A 126 -9.68 -8.46 13.06
N PHE A 127 -9.32 -7.94 11.88
CA PHE A 127 -8.86 -6.55 11.76
C PHE A 127 -9.99 -5.58 12.10
N SER A 128 -11.17 -5.75 11.49
CA SER A 128 -12.32 -4.85 11.72
C SER A 128 -12.77 -4.89 13.18
N LYS A 129 -12.80 -6.07 13.80
CA LYS A 129 -13.11 -6.21 15.24
C LYS A 129 -12.10 -5.48 16.12
N ARG A 130 -10.79 -5.68 15.86
CA ARG A 130 -9.73 -4.97 16.60
C ARG A 130 -9.83 -3.47 16.42
N ALA A 131 -10.14 -2.99 15.21
CA ALA A 131 -10.32 -1.57 14.96
C ALA A 131 -11.45 -0.97 15.81
N LEU A 132 -12.62 -1.64 15.85
CA LEU A 132 -13.73 -1.23 16.71
C LEU A 132 -13.37 -1.18 18.19
N ILE A 133 -12.60 -2.15 18.69
CA ILE A 133 -12.15 -2.19 20.08
C ILE A 133 -11.21 -1.02 20.38
N LYS A 134 -10.20 -0.81 19.53
CA LYS A 134 -9.17 0.23 19.77
C LYS A 134 -9.72 1.65 19.67
N PHE A 135 -10.73 1.88 18.84
CA PHE A 135 -11.35 3.19 18.72
C PHE A 135 -12.41 3.50 19.78
N LYS A 136 -12.83 2.51 20.59
CA LYS A 136 -13.86 2.70 21.62
C LYS A 136 -13.51 3.79 22.64
N ASP A 137 -12.22 3.92 22.99
CA ASP A 137 -11.76 4.82 24.05
C ASP A 137 -11.23 6.17 23.50
N ASN A 138 -11.38 6.47 22.21
CA ASN A 138 -10.83 7.67 21.55
C ASN A 138 -9.30 7.86 21.67
N LYS A 139 -8.55 6.82 22.05
CA LYS A 139 -7.09 6.90 22.27
C LYS A 139 -6.26 6.66 21.01
N GLN A 140 -6.84 6.08 19.96
CA GLN A 140 -6.15 5.86 18.69
C GLN A 140 -6.75 6.70 17.58
N LYS A 141 -5.86 7.31 16.79
CA LYS A 141 -6.24 8.09 15.62
C LYS A 141 -6.53 7.21 14.43
N ASP A 142 -5.58 6.36 14.05
CA ASP A 142 -5.65 5.53 12.86
C ASP A 142 -5.02 4.15 13.14
N ILE A 143 -5.43 3.12 12.39
CA ILE A 143 -4.82 1.78 12.40
C ILE A 143 -4.42 1.44 10.98
N ILE A 144 -3.14 1.12 10.77
CA ILE A 144 -2.57 0.74 9.48
C ILE A 144 -1.99 -0.67 9.60
N GLU A 145 -2.41 -1.57 8.73
CA GLU A 145 -1.93 -2.95 8.73
C GLU A 145 -1.90 -3.53 7.32
N ILE A 146 -0.93 -4.40 7.05
CA ILE A 146 -0.91 -5.20 5.84
C ILE A 146 -1.50 -6.55 6.18
N THR A 147 -2.54 -6.93 5.47
CA THR A 147 -3.18 -8.24 5.62
C THR A 147 -3.22 -8.96 4.27
N THR A 148 -3.56 -10.24 4.30
CA THR A 148 -3.82 -11.01 3.09
C THR A 148 -5.33 -11.18 2.93
N ARG A 149 -5.85 -10.83 1.76
CA ARG A 149 -7.26 -11.03 1.39
C ARG A 149 -7.32 -11.64 -0.01
N ASN A 150 -8.02 -12.77 -0.15
CA ASN A 150 -8.10 -13.53 -1.41
C ASN A 150 -6.71 -13.79 -2.04
N ASN A 151 -5.76 -14.26 -1.22
CA ASN A 151 -4.36 -14.48 -1.59
C ASN A 151 -3.59 -13.25 -2.11
N LYS A 152 -4.11 -12.04 -1.93
CA LYS A 152 -3.45 -10.79 -2.29
C LYS A 152 -3.10 -9.98 -1.05
N LYS A 153 -1.90 -9.40 -1.02
CA LYS A 153 -1.51 -8.43 0.00
C LYS A 153 -2.31 -7.15 -0.18
N VAL A 154 -2.95 -6.71 0.88
CA VAL A 154 -3.71 -5.47 0.93
C VAL A 154 -3.23 -4.62 2.11
N LEU A 155 -3.11 -3.31 1.89
CA LEU A 155 -2.97 -2.34 2.96
C LEU A 155 -4.37 -1.96 3.45
N ARG A 156 -4.59 -2.02 4.76
CA ARG A 156 -5.83 -1.61 5.41
C ARG A 156 -5.54 -0.44 6.31
N VAL A 157 -6.28 0.65 6.09
CA VAL A 157 -6.21 1.87 6.91
C VAL A 157 -7.60 2.12 7.46
N ALA A 158 -7.72 2.13 8.78
CA ALA A 158 -8.97 2.36 9.48
C ALA A 158 -8.89 3.61 10.35
N THR A 159 -9.96 4.39 10.37
CA THR A 159 -10.11 5.58 11.21
C THR A 159 -11.46 5.56 11.91
N PRO A 160 -11.57 6.13 13.13
CA PRO A 160 -12.84 6.27 13.81
C PRO A 160 -13.77 7.17 12.99
N ASP A 161 -15.04 6.77 12.95
CA ASP A 161 -16.11 7.53 12.33
C ASP A 161 -16.94 8.22 13.41
N TYR A 162 -16.75 9.52 13.56
CA TYR A 162 -17.34 10.31 14.64
C TYR A 162 -18.71 10.87 14.26
N MET A 163 -19.55 11.08 15.27
CA MET A 163 -20.73 11.94 15.18
C MET A 163 -20.31 13.41 15.11
N THR A 164 -20.16 13.93 13.89
CA THR A 164 -19.62 15.29 13.66
C THR A 164 -20.68 16.38 13.53
N GLN A 165 -21.96 16.03 13.35
CA GLN A 165 -23.04 17.00 13.11
C GLN A 165 -24.28 16.64 13.94
N ASN A 166 -25.02 17.66 14.39
CA ASN A 166 -26.26 17.49 15.16
C ASN A 166 -27.32 16.73 14.36
N THR A 167 -27.40 16.96 13.04
CA THR A 167 -28.29 16.22 12.14
C THR A 167 -28.04 14.71 12.20
N CYS A 168 -26.78 14.29 12.32
CA CYS A 168 -26.44 12.88 12.52
C CYS A 168 -26.94 12.38 13.89
N VAL A 169 -26.61 13.09 14.97
CA VAL A 169 -26.99 12.72 16.33
C VAL A 169 -28.51 12.61 16.47
N ASN A 170 -29.24 13.63 16.03
CA ASN A 170 -30.69 13.71 16.15
C ASN A 170 -31.37 12.56 15.40
N CYS A 171 -30.98 12.31 14.15
CA CYS A 171 -31.55 11.20 13.37
C CYS A 171 -31.23 9.83 13.99
N HIS A 172 -29.99 9.63 14.45
CA HIS A 172 -29.61 8.38 15.11
C HIS A 172 -30.31 8.17 16.45
N ASN A 173 -30.69 9.24 17.17
CA ASN A 173 -31.39 9.13 18.45
C ASN A 173 -32.92 9.03 18.31
N SER A 174 -33.49 9.59 17.24
CA SER A 174 -34.95 9.61 17.05
C SER A 174 -35.51 8.36 16.37
N ARG A 175 -34.77 7.77 15.42
CA ARG A 175 -35.24 6.61 14.66
C ARG A 175 -35.63 5.42 15.55
N GLU A 176 -36.76 4.79 15.23
CA GLU A 176 -37.26 3.62 15.96
C GLU A 176 -36.30 2.44 15.87
N ASP A 177 -35.76 2.18 14.67
CA ASP A 177 -34.87 1.06 14.37
C ASP A 177 -33.41 1.28 14.79
N SER A 178 -33.13 2.37 15.50
CA SER A 178 -31.76 2.68 15.90
C SER A 178 -31.27 1.74 17.01
N PRO A 179 -30.10 1.10 16.83
CA PRO A 179 -29.53 0.19 17.83
C PRO A 179 -29.00 0.89 19.10
N LYS A 180 -28.89 2.23 19.09
CA LYS A 180 -28.43 3.07 20.19
C LYS A 180 -29.00 4.48 20.04
N LYS A 181 -29.54 5.08 21.11
CA LYS A 181 -30.32 6.34 21.08
C LYS A 181 -29.78 7.50 21.94
N ASP A 182 -28.61 7.33 22.53
CA ASP A 182 -27.95 8.29 23.41
C ASP A 182 -26.62 8.80 22.82
N TRP A 183 -26.56 8.91 21.49
CA TRP A 183 -25.40 9.47 20.80
C TRP A 183 -25.21 10.94 21.15
N LYS A 184 -23.95 11.37 21.24
CA LYS A 184 -23.52 12.76 21.42
C LYS A 184 -22.55 13.16 20.31
N LEU A 185 -22.36 14.46 20.14
CA LEU A 185 -21.30 14.98 19.27
C LEU A 185 -19.94 14.48 19.78
N GLY A 186 -19.10 14.01 18.86
CA GLY A 186 -17.78 13.46 19.17
C GLY A 186 -17.78 11.97 19.52
N ASP A 187 -18.92 11.32 19.66
CA ASP A 187 -18.98 9.87 19.86
C ASP A 187 -18.51 9.10 18.62
N VAL A 188 -17.85 7.96 18.83
CA VAL A 188 -17.46 7.03 17.76
C VAL A 188 -18.67 6.21 17.32
N ARG A 189 -19.27 6.59 16.19
CA ARG A 189 -20.37 5.86 15.57
C ARG A 189 -19.92 4.55 14.94
N GLY A 190 -18.67 4.47 14.50
CA GLY A 190 -18.14 3.29 13.83
C GLY A 190 -16.71 3.50 13.34
N VAL A 191 -16.38 2.80 12.27
CA VAL A 191 -15.05 2.83 11.66
C VAL A 191 -15.21 2.98 10.16
N LEU A 192 -14.46 3.92 9.59
CA LEU A 192 -14.28 4.06 8.15
C LEU A 192 -12.91 3.49 7.79
N GLU A 193 -12.92 2.47 6.94
CA GLU A 193 -11.76 1.71 6.50
C GLU A 193 -11.58 1.82 4.99
N VAL A 194 -10.33 1.97 4.55
CA VAL A 194 -9.92 1.84 3.15
C VAL A 194 -8.99 0.63 3.03
N ILE A 195 -9.25 -0.21 2.03
CA ILE A 195 -8.47 -1.40 1.70
C ILE A 195 -7.89 -1.21 0.30
N ILE A 196 -6.56 -1.18 0.20
CA ILE A 196 -5.83 -0.96 -1.05
C ILE A 196 -5.05 -2.22 -1.40
N PRO A 197 -5.26 -2.81 -2.59
CA PRO A 197 -4.42 -3.90 -3.06
C PRO A 197 -3.01 -3.37 -3.38
N ILE A 198 -2.00 -3.90 -2.68
CA ILE A 198 -0.60 -3.51 -2.87
C ILE A 198 0.24 -4.63 -3.51
N ASN A 199 -0.34 -5.82 -3.76
CA ASN A 199 0.43 -6.97 -4.29
C ASN A 199 1.06 -6.65 -5.65
N LYS A 200 0.30 -6.05 -6.58
CA LYS A 200 0.76 -5.78 -7.94
C LYS A 200 1.87 -4.75 -7.94
N GLU A 201 1.76 -3.72 -7.12
CA GLU A 201 2.79 -2.68 -6.96
C GLU A 201 4.09 -3.29 -6.39
N LEU A 202 3.97 -4.17 -5.40
CA LEU A 202 5.11 -4.90 -4.83
C LEU A 202 5.76 -5.85 -5.85
N GLU A 203 4.96 -6.61 -6.61
CA GLU A 203 5.43 -7.56 -7.62
C GLU A 203 6.12 -6.84 -8.80
N LEU A 204 5.55 -5.73 -9.27
CA LEU A 204 6.15 -4.88 -10.29
C LEU A 204 7.46 -4.27 -9.81
N ALA A 205 7.49 -3.73 -8.59
CA ALA A 205 8.69 -3.17 -7.98
C ALA A 205 9.80 -4.22 -7.84
N GLN A 206 9.45 -5.44 -7.41
CA GLN A 206 10.40 -6.54 -7.28
C GLN A 206 10.93 -6.99 -8.65
N SER A 207 10.05 -7.13 -9.64
CA SER A 207 10.43 -7.52 -11.00
C SER A 207 11.38 -6.50 -11.63
N LEU A 208 11.07 -5.21 -11.49
CA LEU A 208 11.91 -4.11 -11.98
C LEU A 208 13.27 -4.08 -11.27
N ASN A 209 13.30 -4.25 -9.95
CA ASN A 209 14.55 -4.31 -9.18
C ASN A 209 15.44 -5.46 -9.66
N ILE A 210 14.88 -6.66 -9.88
CA ILE A 210 15.62 -7.81 -10.40
C ILE A 210 16.15 -7.53 -11.81
N GLN A 211 15.33 -6.98 -12.71
CA GLN A 211 15.75 -6.63 -14.07
C GLN A 211 16.92 -5.64 -14.07
N ILE A 212 16.85 -4.58 -13.26
CA ILE A 212 17.92 -3.59 -13.13
C ILE A 212 19.20 -4.23 -12.59
N ILE A 213 19.10 -5.07 -11.56
CA ILE A 213 20.27 -5.75 -10.97
C ILE A 213 20.92 -6.73 -11.96
N ILE A 214 20.13 -7.49 -12.72
CA ILE A 214 20.64 -8.38 -13.77
C ILE A 214 21.39 -7.58 -14.84
N LEU A 215 20.81 -6.46 -15.29
CA LEU A 215 21.45 -5.59 -16.28
C LEU A 215 22.77 -5.01 -15.75
N ILE A 216 22.79 -4.54 -14.50
CA ILE A 216 24.02 -4.05 -13.85
C ILE A 216 25.08 -5.15 -13.77
N LEU A 217 24.71 -6.34 -13.31
CA LEU A 217 25.63 -7.48 -13.21
C LEU A 217 26.18 -7.86 -14.58
N PHE A 218 25.35 -7.88 -15.62
CA PHE A 218 25.78 -8.16 -16.98
C PHE A 218 26.80 -7.14 -17.47
N LEU A 219 26.50 -5.83 -17.33
CA LEU A 219 27.39 -4.75 -17.77
C LEU A 219 28.72 -4.75 -17.01
N VAL A 220 28.69 -4.91 -15.69
CA VAL A 220 29.90 -4.95 -14.86
C VAL A 220 30.77 -6.15 -15.23
N ASN A 221 30.19 -7.34 -15.38
CA ASN A 221 30.97 -8.53 -15.76
C ASN A 221 31.51 -8.43 -17.19
N MET A 222 30.78 -7.83 -18.12
CA MET A 222 31.29 -7.52 -19.47
C MET A 222 32.51 -6.60 -19.42
N ILE A 223 32.48 -5.54 -18.60
CA ILE A 223 33.62 -4.64 -18.42
C ILE A 223 34.80 -5.39 -17.80
N LEU A 224 34.59 -6.20 -16.76
CA LEU A 224 35.64 -7.00 -16.14
C LEU A 224 36.27 -7.99 -17.12
N LEU A 225 35.47 -8.59 -18.00
CA LEU A 225 35.95 -9.49 -19.04
C LEU A 225 36.83 -8.76 -20.07
N ILE A 226 36.39 -7.59 -20.54
CA ILE A 226 37.19 -6.74 -21.44
C ILE A 226 38.53 -6.35 -20.79
N LEU A 227 38.49 -5.93 -19.52
CA LEU A 227 39.68 -5.58 -18.76
C LEU A 227 40.61 -6.79 -18.57
N TYR A 228 40.07 -7.97 -18.30
CA TYR A 228 40.85 -9.20 -18.20
C TYR A 228 41.64 -9.47 -19.49
N PHE A 229 40.99 -9.38 -20.65
CA PHE A 229 41.65 -9.58 -21.95
C PHE A 229 42.66 -8.47 -22.26
N TYR A 230 42.34 -7.22 -21.93
CA TYR A 230 43.24 -6.08 -22.09
C TYR A 230 44.52 -6.24 -21.25
N PHE A 231 44.39 -6.53 -19.96
CA PHE A 231 45.52 -6.79 -19.05
C PHE A 231 46.37 -7.97 -19.52
N LYS A 232 45.73 -9.06 -19.94
CA LYS A 232 46.43 -10.23 -20.46
C LYS A 232 47.25 -9.90 -21.71
N LYS A 233 46.67 -9.15 -22.66
CA LYS A 233 47.30 -8.83 -23.94
C LYS A 233 48.40 -7.77 -23.81
N ASN A 234 48.12 -6.68 -23.08
CA ASN A 234 48.94 -5.48 -23.13
C ASN A 234 49.90 -5.33 -21.95
N ILE A 235 49.69 -6.05 -20.84
CA ILE A 235 50.53 -5.92 -19.64
C ILE A 235 51.32 -7.21 -19.39
N LEU A 236 50.63 -8.34 -19.22
CA LEU A 236 51.30 -9.59 -18.82
C LEU A 236 52.18 -10.18 -19.93
N LYS A 237 51.71 -10.20 -21.18
CA LYS A 237 52.51 -10.72 -22.31
C LYS A 237 53.80 -9.92 -22.53
N PRO A 238 53.79 -8.57 -22.65
CA PRO A 238 55.03 -7.80 -22.80
C PRO A 238 55.94 -7.87 -21.58
N TYR A 239 55.39 -7.83 -20.36
CA TYR A 239 56.19 -7.96 -19.14
C TYR A 239 56.97 -9.28 -19.10
N LYS A 240 56.31 -10.39 -19.47
CA LYS A 240 56.94 -11.71 -19.49
C LYS A 240 58.07 -11.79 -20.52
N HIS A 241 57.87 -11.21 -21.71
CA HIS A 241 58.93 -11.09 -22.71
C HIS A 241 60.17 -10.40 -22.16
N LEU A 242 59.99 -9.22 -21.55
CA LEU A 242 61.09 -8.44 -20.95
C LEU A 242 61.76 -9.17 -19.77
N TYR A 243 60.97 -9.91 -18.98
CA TYR A 243 61.50 -10.71 -17.88
C TYR A 243 62.35 -11.88 -18.39
N ASP A 244 61.86 -12.61 -19.39
CA ASP A 244 62.55 -13.76 -19.97
C ASP A 244 63.81 -13.32 -20.75
N GLU A 245 63.79 -12.18 -21.43
CA GLU A 245 64.98 -11.59 -22.05
C GLU A 245 66.07 -11.26 -21.03
N ARG A 246 65.71 -10.57 -19.94
CA ARG A 246 66.67 -10.22 -18.87
C ARG A 246 67.31 -11.45 -18.24
N LYS A 247 66.55 -12.54 -18.09
CA LYS A 247 67.04 -13.80 -17.52
C LYS A 247 68.07 -14.50 -18.42
N LYS A 248 68.21 -14.13 -19.69
CA LYS A 248 69.27 -14.64 -20.57
C LYS A 248 70.64 -13.98 -20.31
N PHE A 249 70.67 -12.85 -19.61
CA PHE A 249 71.88 -12.08 -19.34
C PHE A 249 72.49 -12.33 -17.94
N TYR A 250 71.91 -13.23 -17.16
CA TYR A 250 72.39 -13.69 -15.85
C TYR A 250 72.41 -15.22 -15.83
#